data_AF-A0A940SQP0-F1
#
_entry.id   AF-A0A940SQP0-F1
#
_cell.length_a   1.000
_cell.length_b   1.000
_cell.length_c   1.000
_cell.angle_alpha   90.00
_cell.angle_beta   90.00
_cell.angle_gamma   90.00
#
_symmetry.space_group_name_H-M   'P 1'
#
loop_
_entity.id
_entity.type
_entity.pdbx_description
1 polymer ?
#
loop_
_entity_poly.entity_id
_entity_poly.type
_entity_poly.pdbx_seq_one_letter_code
_entity_poly.pdbx_strand_id
1 'polypeptide(L)'
;MFVSFLRVLILYPIVVFGVRLMGKRQIGELQPAELVITILISNIATLPLEDQNLPLLMGITPMLLLICSEVLLARLGLRSRRIRHLLAGGPQVIIRGGKIDRRMMTELRFT
;
A
#
# COMPACT_ATOMS: atom_id res chain seq x y z
N MET A 1 -15.77 25.97 8.56
CA MET A 1 -14.36 25.94 9.01
C MET A 1 -14.14 25.00 10.21
N PHE A 2 -14.83 25.18 11.34
CA PHE A 2 -14.64 24.30 12.52
C PHE A 2 -14.91 22.81 12.25
N VAL A 3 -15.95 22.50 11.47
CA VAL A 3 -16.27 21.12 11.07
C VAL A 3 -15.11 20.50 10.27
N SER A 4 -14.56 21.19 9.28
CA SER A 4 -13.42 20.71 8.48
C SER A 4 -12.17 20.48 9.34
N PHE A 5 -11.90 21.35 10.31
CA PHE A 5 -10.79 21.16 11.26
C PHE A 5 -10.97 19.88 12.08
N LEU A 6 -12.17 19.63 12.61
CA LEU A 6 -12.48 18.40 13.34
C LEU A 6 -12.34 17.15 12.46
N ARG A 7 -12.78 17.22 11.19
CA ARG A 7 -12.63 16.13 10.22
C ARG A 7 -11.16 15.76 9.99
N VAL A 8 -10.29 16.75 9.80
CA VAL A 8 -8.84 16.53 9.64
C VAL A 8 -8.25 15.92 10.91
N LEU A 9 -8.63 16.44 12.08
CA LEU A 9 -8.16 15.93 13.38
C LEU A 9 -8.52 14.45 13.59
N ILE A 10 -9.66 14.00 13.06
CA ILE A 10 -10.12 12.60 13.13
C ILE A 10 -9.47 11.74 12.04
N LEU A 11 -9.42 12.21 10.79
CA LEU A 11 -8.93 11.41 9.66
C LEU A 11 -7.42 11.21 9.72
N TYR A 12 -6.65 12.22 10.11
CA TYR A 12 -5.19 12.13 10.19
C TYR A 12 -4.69 10.93 11.02
N PRO A 13 -5.11 10.74 12.29
CA PRO A 13 -4.68 9.58 13.07
C PRO A 13 -5.17 8.25 12.48
N ILE A 14 -6.35 8.21 11.85
CA ILE A 14 -6.86 6.99 11.18
C ILE A 14 -5.93 6.60 10.02
N VAL A 15 -5.57 7.55 9.16
CA VAL A 15 -4.67 7.28 8.02
C VAL A 15 -3.30 6.87 8.52
N VAL A 16 -2.72 7.61 9.47
CA VAL A 16 -1.40 7.32 10.04
C VAL A 16 -1.37 5.95 10.69
N PHE A 17 -2.40 5.60 11.47
CA PHE A 17 -2.52 4.29 12.07
C PHE A 17 -2.68 3.18 11.02
N GLY A 18 -3.49 3.43 9.98
CA GLY A 18 -3.68 2.53 8.85
C GLY A 18 -2.39 2.20 8.11
N VAL A 19 -1.63 3.23 7.72
CA VAL A 19 -0.31 3.10 7.09
C VAL A 19 0.66 2.37 8.03
N ARG A 20 0.64 2.69 9.34
CA ARG A 20 1.50 2.02 10.32
C ARG A 20 1.19 0.52 10.47
N LEU A 21 -0.06 0.10 10.27
CA LEU A 21 -0.47 -1.31 10.27
C LEU A 21 0.10 -2.10 9.09
N MET A 22 0.33 -1.45 7.95
CA MET A 22 0.99 -2.06 6.77
C MET A 22 2.46 -2.40 7.09
N GLY A 23 3.01 -1.80 8.15
CA GLY A 23 4.31 -2.14 8.74
C GLY A 23 5.48 -1.36 8.14
N LYS A 24 6.71 -1.69 8.58
CA LYS A 24 7.92 -0.95 8.17
C LYS A 24 8.30 -1.16 6.69
N ARG A 25 7.75 -2.18 6.02
CA ARG A 25 7.99 -2.46 4.60
C ARG A 25 7.55 -1.30 3.70
N GLN A 26 6.44 -0.64 4.04
CA GLN A 26 5.89 0.47 3.27
C GLN A 26 6.83 1.68 3.16
N ILE A 27 7.79 1.84 4.08
CA ILE A 27 8.75 2.96 4.09
C ILE A 27 10.11 2.55 3.47
N GLY A 28 10.45 1.26 3.48
CA GLY A 28 11.73 0.75 2.98
C GLY A 28 11.72 0.30 1.52
N GLU A 29 10.63 -0.34 1.07
CA GLU A 29 10.44 -0.83 -0.30
C GLU A 29 8.94 -0.82 -0.63
N LEU A 30 8.47 0.25 -1.29
CA LEU A 30 7.09 0.30 -1.79
C LEU A 30 6.94 -0.68 -2.94
N GLN A 31 6.23 -1.79 -2.70
CA GLN A 31 5.81 -2.64 -3.80
C GLN A 31 4.81 -1.88 -4.69
N PRO A 32 4.75 -2.16 -6.00
CA PRO A 32 3.79 -1.51 -6.90
C PRO A 32 2.34 -1.58 -6.39
N ALA A 33 1.97 -2.70 -5.77
CA ALA A 33 0.65 -2.86 -5.14
C ALA A 33 0.44 -1.92 -3.94
N GLU A 34 1.43 -1.79 -3.05
CA GLU A 34 1.39 -0.91 -1.87
C GLU A 34 1.28 0.57 -2.30
N LEU A 35 1.94 0.95 -3.41
CA LEU A 35 1.84 2.28 -4.00
C LEU A 35 0.41 2.61 -4.45
N VAL A 36 -0.23 1.71 -5.21
CA VAL A 36 -1.60 1.91 -5.70
C VAL A 36 -2.57 2.10 -4.53
N ILE A 37 -2.45 1.26 -3.50
CA ILE A 37 -3.32 1.34 -2.31
C ILE A 37 -3.11 2.67 -1.58
N THR A 38 -1.86 3.12 -1.44
CA THR A 38 -1.54 4.40 -0.78
C THR A 38 -2.19 5.58 -1.53
N ILE A 39 -2.15 5.58 -2.86
CA ILE A 39 -2.78 6.61 -3.69
C ILE A 39 -4.32 6.57 -3.53
N LEU A 40 -4.92 5.39 -3.52
CA LEU A 40 -6.37 5.22 -3.33
C LEU A 40 -6.82 5.72 -1.95
N ILE A 41 -6.08 5.38 -0.90
CA ILE A 41 -6.33 5.85 0.46
C ILE A 41 -6.27 7.39 0.52
N SER A 42 -5.25 8.00 -0.11
CA SER A 42 -5.12 9.46 -0.19
C SER A 42 -6.34 10.10 -0.87
N ASN A 43 -6.79 9.55 -2.00
CA ASN A 43 -7.95 10.05 -2.73
C ASN A 43 -9.23 9.96 -1.86
N ILE A 44 -9.50 8.79 -1.27
CA ILE A 44 -10.67 8.57 -0.40
C ILE A 44 -10.63 9.47 0.85
N ALA A 45 -9.45 9.71 1.42
CA ALA A 45 -9.28 10.62 2.56
C ALA A 45 -9.71 12.05 2.24
N THR A 46 -9.54 12.46 0.98
CA THR A 46 -9.74 13.84 0.52
C THR A 46 -11.22 14.13 0.24
N LEU A 47 -12.02 13.13 -0.16
CA LEU A 47 -13.46 13.27 -0.42
C LEU A 47 -14.26 13.94 0.72
N PRO A 48 -14.19 13.48 1.98
CA PRO A 48 -14.90 14.13 3.09
C PRO A 48 -14.27 15.46 3.53
N LEU A 49 -13.07 15.81 3.03
CA LEU A 49 -12.42 17.09 3.28
C LEU A 49 -12.87 18.16 2.27
N GLU A 50 -13.11 17.74 1.03
CA GLU A 50 -13.61 18.60 -0.06
C GLU A 50 -15.10 18.88 0.06
N ASP A 51 -15.92 17.86 0.32
CA ASP A 51 -17.37 18.02 0.44
C ASP A 51 -17.85 17.86 1.89
N GLN A 52 -18.34 18.96 2.47
CA GLN A 52 -18.90 18.99 3.83
C GLN A 52 -20.25 18.28 3.94
N ASN A 53 -20.95 18.04 2.82
CA ASN A 53 -22.24 17.34 2.80
C ASN A 53 -22.06 15.82 2.89
N LEU A 54 -20.88 15.32 2.50
CA LEU A 54 -20.57 13.90 2.65
C LEU A 54 -20.31 13.56 4.13
N PRO A 55 -20.97 12.52 4.65
CA PRO A 55 -20.69 12.03 6.00
C PRO A 55 -19.29 11.40 6.06
N LEU A 56 -18.56 11.67 7.14
CA LEU A 56 -17.22 11.13 7.38
C LEU A 56 -17.15 9.60 7.27
N LEU A 57 -18.21 8.92 7.69
CA LEU A 57 -18.35 7.47 7.61
C LEU A 57 -18.15 6.95 6.18
N MET A 58 -18.61 7.70 5.18
CA MET A 58 -18.49 7.30 3.78
C MET A 58 -17.03 7.27 3.29
N GLY A 59 -16.13 8.06 3.91
CA GLY A 59 -14.69 7.98 3.65
C GLY A 59 -13.98 6.96 4.54
N ILE A 60 -14.36 6.86 5.81
CA ILE A 60 -13.69 5.97 6.78
C ILE A 60 -13.93 4.49 6.47
N THR A 61 -15.16 4.10 6.11
CA THR A 61 -15.51 2.71 5.81
C THR A 61 -14.67 2.10 4.68
N PRO A 62 -14.60 2.69 3.47
CA PRO A 62 -13.77 2.15 2.39
C PRO A 62 -12.27 2.25 2.69
N MET A 63 -11.83 3.28 3.42
CA MET A 63 -10.43 3.40 3.83
C MET A 63 -10.02 2.24 4.75
N LEU A 64 -10.82 1.92 5.76
CA LEU A 64 -10.59 0.77 6.64
C LEU A 64 -10.63 -0.55 5.88
N LEU A 65 -11.59 -0.71 4.94
CA LEU A 65 -11.68 -1.91 4.10
C LEU A 65 -10.39 -2.12 3.29
N LEU A 66 -9.86 -1.06 2.67
CA LEU A 66 -8.63 -1.12 1.89
C LEU A 66 -7.42 -1.45 2.77
N ILE A 67 -7.27 -0.78 3.91
CA ILE A 67 -6.19 -1.05 4.87
C ILE A 67 -6.25 -2.50 5.34
N CYS A 68 -7.44 -2.98 5.75
CA CYS A 68 -7.61 -4.36 6.18
C CYS A 68 -7.29 -5.35 5.06
N SER A 69 -7.73 -5.08 3.83
CA SER A 69 -7.46 -5.93 2.67
C SER A 69 -5.98 -6.01 2.36
N GLU A 70 -5.27 -4.87 2.42
CA GLU A 70 -3.82 -4.81 2.24
C GLU A 70 -3.08 -5.66 3.26
N VAL A 71 -3.38 -5.47 4.55
CA VAL A 71 -2.71 -6.22 5.64
C VAL A 71 -2.98 -7.72 5.51
N LEU A 72 -4.19 -8.08 5.07
CA LEU A 72 -4.60 -9.46 4.84
C LEU A 72 -3.86 -10.06 3.64
N LEU A 73 -3.74 -9.34 2.53
CA LEU A 73 -2.95 -9.73 1.36
C LEU A 73 -1.47 -9.87 1.69
N ALA A 74 -0.92 -8.93 2.46
CA ALA A 74 0.47 -8.97 2.91
C ALA A 74 0.74 -10.22 3.76
N ARG A 75 -0.13 -10.53 4.73
CA ARG A 75 -0.06 -11.77 5.52
C ARG A 75 -0.25 -13.03 4.68
N LEU A 76 -1.20 -13.03 3.75
CA LEU A 76 -1.43 -14.17 2.87
C LEU A 76 -0.25 -14.39 1.90
N GLY A 77 0.40 -13.33 1.43
CA GLY A 77 1.61 -13.41 0.62
C GLY A 77 2.80 -14.00 1.37
N LEU A 78 2.89 -13.80 2.69
CA LEU A 78 3.90 -14.48 3.52
C LEU A 78 3.60 -15.99 3.65
N ARG A 79 2.32 -16.38 3.69
CA ARG A 79 1.90 -17.79 3.79
C ARG A 79 1.94 -18.52 2.45
N SER A 80 1.69 -17.83 1.34
CA SER A 80 1.59 -18.42 0.00
C SER A 80 2.50 -17.74 -1.02
N ARG A 81 3.46 -18.51 -1.54
CA ARG A 81 4.36 -18.05 -2.61
C ARG A 81 3.61 -17.67 -3.90
N ARG A 82 2.46 -18.28 -4.19
CA ARG A 82 1.65 -17.95 -5.38
C ARG A 82 1.05 -16.54 -5.29
N ILE A 83 0.50 -16.18 -4.13
CA ILE A 83 -0.06 -14.84 -3.89
C ILE A 83 1.05 -13.80 -3.94
N ARG A 84 2.19 -14.10 -3.32
CA ARG A 84 3.37 -13.24 -3.42
C ARG A 84 3.84 -13.04 -4.86
N HIS A 85 3.84 -14.09 -5.67
CA HIS A 85 4.27 -14.03 -7.06
C HIS A 85 3.30 -13.24 -7.96
N LEU A 86 1.99 -13.25 -7.65
CA LEU A 86 0.98 -12.45 -8.34
C LEU A 86 1.06 -10.97 -7.96
N LEU A 87 1.26 -10.66 -6.68
CA LEU A 87 1.27 -9.28 -6.18
C LEU A 87 2.62 -8.55 -6.38
N ALA A 88 3.73 -9.25 -6.20
CA ALA A 88 5.08 -8.69 -6.20
C ALA A 88 5.94 -9.15 -7.38
N GLY A 89 5.42 -10.01 -8.26
CA GLY A 89 6.21 -10.69 -9.27
C GLY A 89 7.08 -11.81 -8.68
N GLY A 90 7.68 -12.60 -9.58
CA GLY A 90 8.56 -13.70 -9.20
C GLY A 90 9.94 -13.22 -8.75
N PRO A 91 10.59 -13.90 -7.79
CA PRO A 91 11.98 -13.62 -7.48
C PRO A 91 12.86 -13.96 -8.69
N GLN A 92 13.51 -12.95 -9.26
CA GLN A 92 14.45 -13.11 -10.36
C GLN A 92 15.87 -13.27 -9.78
N VAL A 93 16.50 -14.43 -10.03
CA VAL A 93 17.83 -14.74 -9.49
C VAL A 93 18.90 -14.18 -10.42
N ILE A 94 19.66 -13.19 -9.98
CA ILE A 94 20.71 -12.52 -10.77
C ILE A 94 22.06 -13.26 -10.68
N ILE A 95 22.35 -13.92 -9.54
CA ILE A 95 23.63 -14.63 -9.32
C ILE A 95 23.34 -16.09 -8.98
N ARG A 96 23.90 -17.02 -9.75
CA ARG A 96 23.86 -18.46 -9.47
C ARG A 96 25.28 -19.00 -9.39
N GLY A 97 25.66 -19.55 -8.23
CA GLY A 97 26.95 -20.22 -8.05
C GLY A 97 28.17 -19.34 -8.35
N GLY A 98 28.12 -18.06 -7.96
CA GLY A 98 29.21 -17.10 -8.19
C GLY A 98 29.29 -16.54 -9.62
N LYS A 99 28.42 -16.95 -10.54
CA LYS A 99 28.32 -16.38 -11.89
C LYS A 99 27.13 -15.44 -11.98
N ILE A 100 27.38 -14.24 -12.50
CA ILE A 100 26.35 -13.24 -12.79
C ILE A 100 25.63 -13.63 -14.08
N ASP A 101 24.31 -13.74 -14.03
CA ASP A 101 23.49 -13.99 -15.21
C ASP A 101 23.24 -12.67 -15.96
N ARG A 102 24.10 -12.38 -16.94
CA ARG A 102 24.02 -11.17 -17.77
C ARG A 102 22.69 -11.07 -18.55
N ARG A 103 22.05 -12.20 -18.89
CA ARG A 103 20.76 -12.18 -19.59
C ARG A 103 19.68 -11.64 -18.64
N MET A 104 19.64 -12.15 -17.42
CA MET A 104 18.72 -11.66 -16.38
C MET A 104 18.96 -10.19 -16.02
N MET A 105 20.22 -9.75 -15.96
CA MET A 105 20.54 -8.32 -15.74
C MET A 105 20.01 -7.42 -16.85
N THR A 106 20.18 -7.83 -18.11
CA THR A 106 19.69 -7.07 -19.28
C THR A 106 18.16 -7.02 -19.29
N GLU A 107 17.51 -8.14 -18.97
CA GLU A 107 16.04 -8.26 -18.91
C GLU A 107 15.45 -7.41 -17.77
N LEU A 108 16.13 -7.33 -16.62
CA LEU A 108 15.78 -6.48 -15.49
C LEU A 108 16.26 -5.02 -15.62
N ARG A 109 16.94 -4.67 -16.72
CA ARG A 109 17.53 -3.34 -16.97
C ARG A 109 18.50 -2.87 -15.88
N PHE A 110 19.18 -3.80 -15.22
CA PHE A 110 20.29 -3.49 -14.33
C PHE A 110 21.59 -3.43 -15.14
N THR A 111 22.42 -2.41 -14.89
CA THR A 111 23.75 -2.24 -15.51
C THR A 111 24.81 -3.05 -14.76
#